data_AF-A0A916ATY6-F1
#
_entry.id   AF-A0A916ATY6-F1
#
_cell.length_a   1.000
_cell.length_b   1.000
_cell.length_c   1.000
_cell.angle_alpha   90.00
_cell.angle_beta   90.00
_cell.angle_gamma   90.00
#
_symmetry.space_group_name_H-M   'P 1'
#
loop_
_entity.id
_entity.type
_entity.pdbx_description
1 polymer ?
#
loop_
_entity_poly.entity_id
_entity_poly.type
_entity_poly.pdbx_seq_one_letter_code
_entity_poly.pdbx_strand_id
1 'polypeptide(L)'
;MPDHHQHALVVLGRYQKEQQSSPWDLRALNLARFFDSDFVTPEVRCAVCAFGAREQDCLTSAMLLGLDIRVGFENNHFSASGVAANSNAEQVEKLKVISQHLHIPLHDAVSLREAIKDTETERGKKKEKEQEK
;
A
#
# COMPACT_ATOMS: atom_id res chain seq x y z
N MET A 1 -11.62 -17.51 2.52
CA MET A 1 -10.28 -16.88 2.46
C MET A 1 -9.50 -17.32 3.69
N PRO A 2 -8.16 -17.41 3.61
CA PRO A 2 -7.32 -17.57 4.81
C PRO A 2 -7.68 -16.50 5.84
N ASP A 3 -7.68 -16.82 7.13
CA ASP A 3 -8.06 -15.89 8.19
C ASP A 3 -6.84 -15.16 8.81
N HIS A 4 -5.66 -15.33 8.21
CA HIS A 4 -4.37 -14.80 8.66
C HIS A 4 -3.42 -14.49 7.49
N HIS A 5 -2.31 -13.78 7.78
CA HIS A 5 -1.30 -13.30 6.81
C HIS A 5 -1.87 -12.59 5.58
N GLN A 6 -2.99 -11.89 5.74
CA GLN A 6 -3.61 -11.17 4.65
C GLN A 6 -2.82 -9.92 4.33
N HIS A 7 -2.60 -9.69 3.04
CA HIS A 7 -2.08 -8.44 2.51
C HIS A 7 -2.98 -7.99 1.37
N ALA A 8 -3.75 -6.93 1.59
CA ALA A 8 -4.72 -6.44 0.62
C ALA A 8 -4.02 -5.62 -0.47
N LEU A 9 -4.51 -5.72 -1.72
CA LEU A 9 -4.11 -4.81 -2.79
C LEU A 9 -5.31 -3.99 -3.24
N VAL A 10 -5.25 -2.69 -2.99
CA VAL A 10 -6.22 -1.70 -3.45
C VAL A 10 -5.79 -1.18 -4.82
N VAL A 11 -6.73 -1.15 -5.75
CA VAL A 11 -6.49 -0.72 -7.13
C VAL A 11 -7.24 0.58 -7.40
N LEU A 12 -6.52 1.69 -7.52
CA LEU A 12 -7.09 2.98 -7.89
C LEU A 12 -7.32 3.05 -9.41
N GLY A 13 -8.31 3.85 -9.82
CA GLY A 13 -8.58 4.12 -11.23
C GLY A 13 -9.27 2.99 -12.03
N ARG A 14 -9.37 1.76 -11.50
CA ARG A 14 -9.93 0.61 -12.25
C ARG A 14 -11.34 0.82 -12.80
N TYR A 15 -12.16 1.65 -12.14
CA TYR A 15 -13.55 1.92 -12.53
C TYR A 15 -13.77 3.35 -13.05
N GLN A 16 -12.70 4.14 -13.20
CA GLN A 16 -12.78 5.47 -13.82
C GLN A 16 -12.65 5.34 -15.34
N LYS A 17 -13.27 6.27 -16.09
CA LYS A 17 -13.05 6.37 -17.54
C LYS A 17 -11.54 6.45 -17.81
N GLU A 18 -11.07 5.66 -18.77
CA GLU A 18 -9.67 5.65 -19.22
C GLU A 18 -8.63 5.24 -18.17
N GLN A 19 -9.07 4.60 -17.08
CA GLN A 19 -8.17 4.10 -16.02
C GLN A 19 -7.26 5.18 -15.42
N GLN A 20 -7.78 6.40 -15.25
CA GLN A 20 -7.02 7.49 -14.61
C GLN A 20 -7.27 7.52 -13.11
N SER A 21 -6.18 7.41 -12.34
CA SER A 21 -6.21 7.56 -10.88
C SER A 21 -5.83 8.97 -10.47
N SER A 22 -6.32 9.36 -9.30
CA SER A 22 -5.93 10.59 -8.62
C SER A 22 -5.49 10.27 -7.19
N PRO A 23 -4.49 10.96 -6.63
CA PRO A 23 -4.17 10.83 -5.20
C PRO A 23 -5.37 11.09 -4.29
N TRP A 24 -6.33 11.88 -4.77
CA TRP A 24 -7.58 12.16 -4.08
C TRP A 24 -8.49 10.94 -3.92
N ASP A 25 -8.31 9.91 -4.74
CA ASP A 25 -9.07 8.66 -4.66
C ASP A 25 -8.74 7.89 -3.37
N LEU A 26 -7.55 8.13 -2.78
CA LEU A 26 -7.16 7.56 -1.49
C LEU A 26 -8.11 7.98 -0.35
N ARG A 27 -8.81 9.11 -0.48
CA ARG A 27 -9.81 9.53 0.53
C ARG A 27 -11.02 8.62 0.61
N ALA A 28 -11.33 7.92 -0.49
CA ALA A 28 -12.41 6.94 -0.51
C ALA A 28 -12.01 5.65 0.23
N LEU A 29 -10.70 5.43 0.46
CA LEU A 29 -10.27 4.40 1.37
C LEU A 29 -10.64 4.86 2.77
N ASN A 30 -11.56 4.13 3.40
CA ASN A 30 -11.82 4.30 4.82
C ASN A 30 -10.59 3.78 5.58
N LEU A 31 -9.55 4.62 5.65
CA LEU A 31 -8.24 4.27 6.21
C LEU A 31 -8.34 3.85 7.67
N ALA A 32 -9.36 4.34 8.40
CA ALA A 32 -9.63 3.90 9.76
C ALA A 32 -9.79 2.38 9.86
N ARG A 33 -10.30 1.70 8.81
CA ARG A 33 -10.43 0.23 8.81
C ARG A 33 -9.08 -0.51 8.82
N PHE A 34 -7.98 0.17 8.51
CA PHE A 34 -6.63 -0.38 8.52
C PHE A 34 -5.82 0.03 9.76
N PHE A 35 -6.30 1.00 10.54
CA PHE A 35 -5.61 1.57 11.71
C PHE A 35 -6.41 1.47 13.01
N ASP A 36 -7.71 1.16 12.92
CA ASP A 36 -8.62 1.12 14.05
C ASP A 36 -8.75 -0.32 14.55
N SER A 37 -8.34 -0.50 15.79
CA SER A 37 -8.17 -1.80 16.42
C SER A 37 -9.47 -2.35 17.04
N ASP A 38 -10.57 -1.60 16.90
CA ASP A 38 -11.81 -1.76 17.68
C ASP A 38 -13.05 -2.20 16.87
N PHE A 39 -12.91 -2.64 15.62
CA PHE A 39 -14.11 -3.03 14.85
C PHE A 39 -13.92 -4.30 14.01
N VAL A 40 -14.10 -5.47 14.63
CA VAL A 40 -14.57 -6.75 14.02
C VAL A 40 -13.76 -7.31 12.82
N THR A 41 -12.78 -6.58 12.30
CA THR A 41 -11.92 -6.94 11.18
C THR A 41 -10.47 -6.72 11.58
N PRO A 42 -9.57 -7.70 11.40
CA PRO A 42 -8.17 -7.58 11.78
C PRO A 42 -7.47 -6.43 11.04
N GLU A 43 -6.38 -5.91 11.60
CA GLU A 43 -5.44 -4.99 10.93
C GLU A 43 -4.83 -5.71 9.72
N VAL A 44 -5.46 -5.58 8.55
CA VAL A 44 -4.94 -6.13 7.30
C VAL A 44 -4.01 -5.08 6.70
N ARG A 45 -2.72 -5.40 6.60
CA ARG A 45 -1.76 -4.58 5.87
C ARG A 45 -2.23 -4.42 4.42
N CYS A 46 -2.02 -3.25 3.84
CA CYS A 46 -2.54 -2.93 2.52
C CYS A 46 -1.48 -2.28 1.64
N ALA A 47 -1.45 -2.71 0.38
CA ALA A 47 -0.74 -2.06 -0.71
C ALA A 47 -1.70 -1.33 -1.64
N VAL A 48 -1.21 -0.29 -2.30
CA VAL A 48 -1.92 0.44 -3.36
C VAL A 48 -1.21 0.26 -4.69
N CYS A 49 -1.98 0.03 -5.75
CA CYS A 49 -1.55 0.32 -7.12
C CYS A 49 -2.52 1.31 -7.78
N ALA A 50 -2.02 2.06 -8.76
CA ALA A 50 -2.78 3.10 -9.44
C ALA A 50 -2.50 3.05 -10.93
N PHE A 51 -3.55 3.23 -11.74
CA PHE A 51 -3.41 3.34 -13.19
C PHE A 51 -3.34 4.81 -13.63
N GLY A 52 -2.69 5.05 -14.77
CA GLY A 52 -2.69 6.33 -15.45
C GLY A 52 -1.51 7.24 -15.12
N ALA A 53 -1.52 8.44 -15.70
CA ALA A 53 -0.37 9.35 -15.72
C ALA A 53 0.07 9.82 -14.32
N ARG A 54 -0.83 9.72 -13.34
CA ARG A 54 -0.61 10.13 -11.95
C ARG A 54 -0.29 8.96 -11.01
N GLU A 55 0.09 7.79 -11.54
CA GLU A 55 0.46 6.64 -10.72
C GLU A 55 1.48 7.03 -9.63
N GLN A 56 2.60 7.67 -10.00
CA GLN A 56 3.64 8.02 -9.02
C GLN A 56 3.15 9.00 -7.95
N ASP A 57 2.26 9.93 -8.26
CA ASP A 57 1.64 10.81 -7.26
C ASP A 57 0.79 10.00 -6.27
N CYS A 58 0.01 9.05 -6.80
CA CYS A 58 -0.86 8.19 -6.00
C CYS A 58 -0.04 7.29 -5.07
N LEU A 59 1.01 6.66 -5.60
CA LEU A 59 1.89 5.80 -4.82
C LEU A 59 2.67 6.61 -3.77
N THR A 60 3.17 7.79 -4.11
CA THR A 60 3.82 8.68 -3.14
C THR A 60 2.88 9.05 -2.00
N SER A 61 1.63 9.37 -2.33
CA SER A 61 0.60 9.68 -1.32
C SER A 61 0.25 8.46 -0.47
N ALA A 62 0.21 7.26 -1.05
CA ALA A 62 0.00 6.02 -0.31
C ALA A 62 1.14 5.74 0.68
N MET A 63 2.40 5.91 0.27
CA MET A 63 3.55 5.76 1.15
C MET A 63 3.48 6.73 2.34
N LEU A 64 3.10 7.99 2.11
CA LEU A 64 2.92 8.99 3.17
C LEU A 64 1.82 8.63 4.17
N LEU A 65 0.84 7.83 3.75
CA LEU A 65 -0.23 7.29 4.61
C LEU A 65 0.18 5.98 5.31
N GLY A 66 1.44 5.53 5.16
CA GLY A 66 1.92 4.29 5.74
C GLY A 66 1.46 3.02 5.02
N LEU A 67 0.96 3.15 3.79
CA LEU A 67 0.55 2.02 2.96
C LEU A 67 1.71 1.51 2.12
N ASP A 68 1.70 0.21 1.83
CA ASP A 68 2.62 -0.36 0.84
C ASP A 68 2.23 0.08 -0.57
N ILE A 69 3.15 -0.09 -1.52
CA ILE A 69 2.91 0.31 -2.91
C ILE A 69 3.32 -0.78 -3.89
N ARG A 70 2.65 -0.81 -5.03
CA ARG A 70 2.99 -1.61 -6.19
C ARG A 70 3.09 -0.70 -7.41
N VAL A 71 4.21 -0.81 -8.11
CA VAL A 71 4.54 -0.06 -9.32
C VAL A 71 4.94 -1.01 -10.45
N GLY A 72 4.67 -0.62 -11.70
CA GLY A 72 5.25 -1.27 -12.87
C GLY A 72 4.41 -1.10 -14.14
N PHE A 73 4.93 -1.65 -15.24
CA PHE A 73 4.33 -1.59 -16.58
C PHE A 73 2.94 -2.23 -16.69
N GLU A 74 2.53 -3.08 -15.75
CA GLU A 74 1.13 -3.52 -15.68
C GLU A 74 0.19 -2.34 -15.43
N ASN A 75 0.65 -1.35 -14.66
CA ASN A 75 -0.15 -0.21 -14.22
C ASN A 75 0.09 1.04 -15.08
N ASN A 76 1.33 1.27 -15.50
CA ASN A 76 1.72 2.49 -16.23
C ASN A 76 3.10 2.35 -16.91
N HIS A 77 3.19 2.85 -18.14
CA HIS A 77 4.41 2.86 -18.96
C HIS A 77 5.17 4.19 -18.91
N PHE A 78 4.63 5.22 -18.25
CA PHE A 78 5.16 6.58 -18.29
C PHE A 78 5.65 7.04 -16.91
N SER A 79 6.66 7.88 -16.90
CA SER A 79 7.10 8.60 -15.69
C SER A 79 6.16 9.76 -15.35
N ALA A 80 6.34 10.36 -14.17
CA ALA A 80 5.56 11.52 -13.73
C ALA A 80 5.66 12.74 -14.68
N SER A 81 6.70 12.84 -15.51
CA SER A 81 6.83 13.87 -16.55
C SER A 81 6.15 13.52 -17.88
N GLY A 82 5.46 12.38 -17.96
CA GLY A 82 4.80 11.90 -19.18
C GLY A 82 5.72 11.22 -20.19
N VAL A 83 7.02 11.06 -19.87
CA VAL A 83 7.98 10.35 -20.73
C VAL A 83 7.92 8.86 -20.46
N ALA A 84 7.95 8.02 -21.50
CA ALA A 84 7.99 6.56 -21.34
C ALA A 84 9.16 6.13 -20.44
N ALA A 85 8.89 5.31 -19.44
CA ALA A 85 9.91 4.75 -18.58
C ALA A 85 10.67 3.65 -19.33
N ASN A 86 11.98 3.58 -19.15
CA ASN A 86 12.84 2.63 -19.86
C ASN A 86 12.72 1.21 -19.29
N SER A 87 12.34 1.08 -18.01
CA SER A 87 12.15 -0.21 -17.36
C SER A 87 11.29 -0.11 -16.09
N ASN A 88 10.78 -1.25 -15.62
CA ASN A 88 10.19 -1.34 -14.27
C ASN A 88 11.18 -0.94 -13.17
N ALA A 89 12.46 -1.29 -13.32
CA ALA A 89 13.50 -0.95 -12.35
C ALA A 89 13.69 0.56 -12.21
N GLU A 90 13.59 1.31 -13.31
CA GLU A 90 13.61 2.79 -13.27
C GLU A 90 12.45 3.35 -12.44
N GLN A 91 11.25 2.79 -12.58
CA GLN A 91 10.08 3.24 -11.81
C GLN A 91 10.23 2.94 -10.32
N VAL A 92 10.78 1.76 -9.99
CA VAL A 92 11.09 1.38 -8.60
C VAL A 92 12.16 2.31 -8.01
N GLU A 93 13.25 2.59 -8.72
CA GLU A 93 14.32 3.46 -8.22
C GLU A 93 13.82 4.89 -8.00
N LYS A 94 12.95 5.42 -8.88
CA LYS A 94 12.32 6.73 -8.68
C LYS A 94 11.53 6.81 -7.37
N LEU A 95 10.70 5.80 -7.08
CA LEU A 95 9.91 5.77 -5.85
C LEU A 95 10.78 5.55 -4.61
N LYS A 96 11.85 4.76 -4.72
CA LYS A 96 12.86 4.61 -3.65
C LYS A 96 13.55 5.95 -3.34
N VAL A 97 13.95 6.71 -4.36
CA VAL A 97 14.52 8.05 -4.20
C VAL A 97 13.52 8.99 -3.52
N ILE A 98 12.24 8.96 -3.92
CA ILE A 98 11.17 9.74 -3.27
C ILE A 98 11.04 9.35 -1.80
N SER A 99 10.98 8.04 -1.51
CA SER A 99 10.87 7.50 -0.16
C SER A 99 12.02 7.97 0.74
N GLN A 100 13.25 7.97 0.24
CA GLN A 100 14.42 8.49 0.95
C GLN A 100 14.31 9.98 1.26
N HIS A 101 13.88 10.81 0.30
CA HIS A 101 13.69 12.24 0.52
C HIS A 101 12.57 12.56 1.52
N LEU A 102 11.55 11.69 1.59
CA LEU A 102 10.43 11.82 2.52
C LEU A 102 10.69 11.11 3.86
N HIS A 103 11.86 10.50 4.05
CA HIS A 103 12.22 9.70 5.22
C HIS A 103 11.22 8.57 5.53
N ILE A 104 10.66 7.96 4.49
CA ILE A 104 9.77 6.81 4.62
C ILE A 104 10.64 5.54 4.65
N PRO A 105 10.50 4.67 5.66
CA PRO A 105 11.31 3.45 5.76
C PRO A 105 10.93 2.45 4.67
N LEU A 106 11.92 1.72 4.16
CA LEU A 106 11.72 0.62 3.22
C LEU A 106 11.95 -0.71 3.92
N HIS A 107 11.08 -1.67 3.68
CA HIS A 107 11.29 -3.05 4.09
C HIS A 107 12.10 -3.79 3.03
N ASP A 108 13.04 -4.62 3.49
CA ASP A 108 13.57 -5.71 2.69
C ASP A 108 12.59 -6.90 2.69
N ALA A 109 12.93 -7.96 1.96
CA ALA A 109 12.06 -9.13 1.86
C ALA A 109 11.88 -9.88 3.19
N VAL A 110 12.81 -9.77 4.14
CA VAL A 110 12.72 -10.47 5.43
C VAL A 110 11.79 -9.70 6.35
N SER A 111 12.09 -8.43 6.58
CA SER A 111 11.30 -7.53 7.43
C SER A 111 9.87 -7.35 6.93
N LEU A 112 9.62 -7.38 5.61
CA LEU A 112 8.25 -7.35 5.09
C LEU A 112 7.47 -8.62 5.46
N ARG A 113 8.10 -9.79 5.36
CA ARG A 113 7.45 -11.06 5.72
C ARG A 113 7.15 -11.12 7.22
N GLU A 114 8.04 -10.58 8.04
CA GLU A 114 7.83 -10.44 9.49
C GLU A 114 6.68 -9.48 9.77
N ALA A 115 6.65 -8.30 9.13
CA ALA A 115 5.59 -7.32 9.32
C ALA A 115 4.19 -7.82 8.90
N ILE A 116 4.11 -8.71 7.89
CA ILE A 116 2.84 -9.38 7.50
C ILE A 116 2.43 -10.46 8.52
N LYS A 117 3.38 -11.00 9.30
CA LYS A 117 3.13 -11.96 10.37
C LYS A 117 2.85 -11.30 11.71
N ASP A 118 3.47 -10.16 12.01
CA ASP A 118 3.35 -9.50 13.33
C ASP A 118 1.96 -8.94 13.63
N THR A 119 1.15 -8.70 12.60
CA THR A 119 -0.31 -8.51 12.74
C THR A 119 -1.00 -9.69 13.44
N GLU A 120 -0.33 -10.84 13.59
CA GLU A 120 -0.78 -12.00 14.39
C GLU A 120 -0.35 -11.98 15.85
N THR A 121 0.85 -11.47 16.17
CA THR A 121 1.39 -11.54 17.54
C THR A 121 0.59 -10.65 18.49
N GLU A 122 0.13 -9.50 17.99
CA GLU A 122 -0.81 -8.63 18.69
C GLU A 122 -2.24 -9.23 18.73
N ARG A 123 -2.63 -10.05 17.72
CA ARG A 123 -3.90 -10.82 17.68
C ARG A 123 -3.97 -11.90 18.76
N GLY A 124 -2.84 -12.54 19.10
CA GLY A 124 -2.77 -13.55 20.17
C GLY A 124 -2.91 -12.95 21.57
N LYS A 125 -2.17 -11.86 21.84
CA LYS A 125 -2.18 -11.17 23.14
C LYS A 125 -3.49 -10.47 23.47
N LYS A 126 -4.21 -9.92 22.47
CA LYS A 126 -5.55 -9.32 22.69
C LYS A 126 -6.61 -10.37 23.04
N LYS A 127 -6.58 -11.55 22.39
CA LYS A 127 -7.53 -12.64 22.66
C LYS A 127 -7.38 -13.25 24.06
N GLU A 128 -6.16 -13.37 24.57
CA GLU A 128 -5.91 -13.84 25.94
C GLU A 128 -6.45 -12.85 26.98
N LYS A 129 -6.28 -11.53 26.76
CA LYS A 129 -6.80 -10.49 27.66
C LYS A 129 -8.34 -10.37 27.68
N GLU A 130 -9.02 -10.73 26.60
CA GLU A 130 -10.49 -10.79 26.57
C GLU A 130 -11.05 -12.06 27.24
N GLN A 131 -10.26 -13.13 27.38
CA GLN A 131 -10.67 -14.36 28.05
C GLN A 131 -10.43 -14.36 29.57
N GLU A 132 -9.58 -13.47 30.08
CA GLU A 132 -9.31 -13.28 31.51
C GLU A 132 -10.22 -12.23 32.20
N LYS A 133 -11.26 -11.73 31.51
CA LYS A 133 -12.23 -10.75 32.02
C LYS A 133 -13.65 -11.32 32.04
#